data_AF-A0A8I0N3W1-F1
#
_entry.id   AF-A0A8I0N3W1-F1
#
_cell.length_a   1.000
_cell.length_b   1.000
_cell.length_c   1.000
_cell.angle_alpha   90.00
_cell.angle_beta   90.00
_cell.angle_gamma   90.00
#
_symmetry.space_group_name_H-M   'P 1'
#
loop_
_entity.id
_entity.type
_entity.pdbx_description
1 polymer ?
#
loop_
_entity_poly.entity_id
_entity_poly.type
_entity_poly.pdbx_seq_one_letter_code
_entity_poly.pdbx_strand_id
1 'polypeptide(L)' 'MLQISNVRAARELLQQDAIRYGAEDSLIVDATRRIYADTAPTAAALFALDAWFEDDQRNFQFWTRIFQRLMN' A
#
# COMPACT_ATOMS: atom_id res chain seq x y z
N MET A 1 15.75 -8.04 1.92
CA MET A 1 14.61 -8.01 0.98
C MET A 1 13.45 -8.70 1.68
N LEU A 2 12.46 -7.95 2.19
CA LEU A 2 11.29 -8.52 2.84
C LEU A 2 10.43 -9.19 1.76
N GLN A 3 10.33 -10.53 1.77
CA GLN A 3 9.36 -11.22 0.95
C GLN A 3 7.97 -10.90 1.49
N ILE A 4 7.07 -10.43 0.60
CA ILE A 4 5.66 -10.28 0.92
C ILE A 4 5.06 -11.70 0.92
N SER A 5 5.18 -12.41 2.04
CA SER A 5 4.62 -13.75 2.22
C SER A 5 3.11 -13.73 2.49
N ASN A 6 2.58 -12.58 2.92
CA ASN A 6 1.15 -12.33 3.10
C ASN A 6 0.81 -10.88 2.73
N VAL A 7 0.33 -10.69 1.50
CA VAL A 7 0.01 -9.37 0.90
C VAL A 7 -1.07 -8.66 1.71
N ARG A 8 -2.11 -9.39 2.11
CA ARG A 8 -3.22 -8.86 2.90
C ARG A 8 -2.78 -8.34 4.27
N ALA A 9 -2.03 -9.13 5.03
CA ALA A 9 -1.56 -8.71 6.35
C ALA A 9 -0.63 -7.49 6.28
N ALA A 10 0.24 -7.44 5.27
CA ALA A 10 1.12 -6.30 5.04
C ALA A 10 0.32 -5.03 4.67
N ARG A 11 -0.71 -5.16 3.82
CA ARG A 11 -1.64 -4.08 3.49
C ARG A 11 -2.35 -3.56 4.73
N GLU A 12 -2.94 -4.45 5.52
CA GLU A 12 -3.70 -4.10 6.72
C GLU A 12 -2.81 -3.38 7.74
N LEU A 13 -1.56 -3.81 7.94
CA LEU A 13 -0.60 -3.14 8.84
C LEU A 13 -0.28 -1.70 8.39
N LEU A 14 0.07 -1.52 7.12
CA LEU A 14 0.36 -0.19 6.57
C LEU A 14 -0.86 0.73 6.60
N GLN A 15 -2.04 0.17 6.40
CA GLN A 15 -3.28 0.92 6.35
C GLN A 15 -3.85 1.23 7.74
N GLN A 16 -3.59 0.38 8.73
CA GLN A 16 -3.89 0.68 10.14
C GLN A 16 -3.12 1.90 10.61
N ASP A 17 -1.84 2.03 10.24
CA ASP A 17 -1.07 3.25 10.53
C ASP A 17 -1.67 4.46 9.81
N ALA A 18 -2.13 4.30 8.56
CA ALA A 18 -2.82 5.37 7.83
C ALA A 18 -4.08 5.87 8.54
N ILE A 19 -4.95 4.93 8.93
CA ILE A 19 -6.25 5.22 9.53
C ILE A 19 -6.07 5.75 10.96
N ARG A 20 -5.14 5.18 11.73
CA ARG A 20 -4.90 5.54 13.13
C ARG A 20 -4.36 6.95 13.30
N TYR A 21 -3.53 7.41 12.36
CA TYR A 21 -2.94 8.75 12.43
C TYR A 21 -3.64 9.79 11.55
N GLY A 22 -4.74 9.42 10.88
CA GLY A 22 -5.39 10.28 9.88
C GLY A 22 -4.40 10.69 8.79
N ALA A 23 -3.50 9.78 8.44
CA ALA A 23 -2.30 10.08 7.68
C ALA A 23 -2.67 10.46 6.25
N GLU A 24 -2.18 11.62 5.81
CA GLU A 24 -2.26 11.99 4.41
C GLU A 24 -1.59 10.92 3.53
N ASP A 25 -2.08 10.77 2.29
CA ASP A 25 -1.52 9.85 1.30
C ASP A 25 0.03 9.97 1.17
N SER A 26 0.61 11.13 1.48
CA SER A 26 2.06 11.40 1.51
C SER A 26 2.80 10.55 2.55
N LEU A 27 2.26 10.41 3.77
CA LEU A 27 2.85 9.61 4.83
C LEU A 27 2.86 8.12 4.48
N ILE A 28 1.85 7.64 3.76
CA ILE A 28 1.78 6.26 3.29
C ILE A 28 2.73 6.01 2.13
N VAL A 29 2.90 6.97 1.24
CA VAL A 29 3.96 6.92 0.22
C VAL A 29 5.33 6.82 0.89
N ASP A 30 5.63 7.66 1.88
CA ASP A 30 6.91 7.67 2.59
C ASP A 30 7.15 6.38 3.39
N ALA A 31 6.13 5.90 4.10
CA ALA A 31 6.20 4.63 4.83
C ALA A 31 6.43 3.43 3.87
N THR A 32 5.72 3.40 2.75
CA THR A 32 5.86 2.35 1.74
C THR A 32 7.26 2.37 1.12
N ARG A 33 7.81 3.57 0.80
CA ARG A 33 9.20 3.75 0.37
C ARG A 33 10.19 3.26 1.43
N ARG A 34 9.97 3.58 2.69
CA ARG A 34 10.85 3.18 3.79
C ARG A 34 10.90 1.66 3.99
N ILE A 35 9.78 0.98 3.85
CA ILE A 35 9.67 -0.48 4.10
C ILE A 35 10.17 -1.29 2.90
N TYR A 36 9.76 -0.90 1.69
CA TYR A 36 9.99 -1.69 0.48
C TYR A 36 11.12 -1.15 -0.40
N ALA A 37 11.66 0.04 -0.10
CA ALA A 37 12.70 0.69 -0.90
C ALA A 37 12.31 0.73 -2.39
N ASP A 38 13.18 0.25 -3.26
CA ASP A 38 13.00 0.27 -4.72
C ASP A 38 11.80 -0.57 -5.19
N THR A 39 11.27 -1.47 -4.36
CA THR A 39 10.08 -2.28 -4.69
C THR A 39 8.78 -1.69 -4.14
N ALA A 40 8.80 -0.48 -3.60
CA ALA A 40 7.61 0.21 -3.08
C ALA A 40 6.46 0.31 -4.10
N PRO A 41 6.68 0.69 -5.38
CA PRO A 41 5.60 0.68 -6.37
C PRO A 41 5.00 -0.72 -6.55
N THR A 42 5.85 -1.76 -6.62
CA THR A 42 5.40 -3.15 -6.75
C THR A 42 4.55 -3.59 -5.56
N ALA A 43 4.93 -3.21 -4.34
CA ALA A 43 4.14 -3.51 -3.14
C ALA A 43 2.76 -2.85 -3.20
N ALA A 44 2.68 -1.56 -3.56
CA ALA A 44 1.41 -0.85 -3.70
C ALA A 44 0.51 -1.46 -4.79
N ALA A 45 1.09 -1.88 -5.92
CA ALA A 45 0.35 -2.57 -6.98
C ALA A 45 -0.22 -3.93 -6.51
N LEU A 46 0.55 -4.70 -5.73
CA LEU A 46 0.09 -5.97 -5.16
C LEU A 46 -1.03 -5.75 -4.14
N PHE A 47 -0.98 -4.69 -3.32
CA PHE A 47 -2.06 -4.34 -2.40
C PHE A 47 -3.36 -3.93 -3.11
N ALA A 48 -3.25 -3.20 -4.22
CA ALA A 48 -4.40 -2.89 -5.06
C ALA A 48 -4.99 -4.17 -5.68
N LEU A 49 -4.15 -5.05 -6.22
CA LEU A 49 -4.59 -6.33 -6.80
C LEU A 49 -5.28 -7.23 -5.77
N ASP A 50 -4.73 -7.32 -4.56
CA ASP A 50 -5.35 -8.06 -3.44
C ASP A 50 -6.73 -7.49 -3.09
N ALA A 51 -6.89 -6.16 -3.10
CA ALA A 51 -8.19 -5.50 -2.82
C ALA A 51 -9.22 -5.77 -3.91
N TRP A 52 -8.77 -5.83 -5.17
CA TRP A 52 -9.61 -6.19 -6.30
C TRP A 52 -10.16 -7.61 -6.16
N PHE A 53 -9.33 -8.58 -5.76
CA PHE A 53 -9.79 -9.96 -5.54
C PHE A 53 -10.78 -10.09 -4.38
N GLU A 54 -10.75 -9.18 -3.40
CA GLU A 54 -11.67 -9.13 -2.27
C GLU A 54 -12.94 -8.29 -2.52
N ASP A 55 -13.11 -7.75 -3.73
CA ASP A 55 -14.20 -6.81 -4.09
C ASP A 55 -14.21 -5.54 -3.20
N ASP A 56 -13.05 -5.16 -2.64
CA ASP A 56 -12.88 -3.95 -1.84
C ASP A 56 -12.48 -2.76 -2.71
N GLN A 57 -13.49 -2.16 -3.33
CA GLN A 57 -13.32 -1.02 -4.24
C GLN A 57 -12.61 0.19 -3.59
N ARG A 58 -12.79 0.41 -2.28
CA ARG A 58 -12.17 1.56 -1.58
C ARG A 58 -10.66 1.36 -1.47
N ASN A 59 -10.25 0.16 -1.04
CA ASN A 59 -8.84 -0.18 -0.92
C ASN A 59 -8.16 -0.29 -2.27
N PHE A 60 -8.86 -0.81 -3.28
CA PHE A 60 -8.36 -0.83 -4.65
C PHE A 60 -8.03 0.59 -5.15
N GLN A 61 -8.96 1.53 -5.01
CA GLN A 61 -8.76 2.93 -5.42
C GLN A 61 -7.66 3.63 -4.61
N PHE A 62 -7.61 3.39 -3.31
CA PHE A 62 -6.59 3.95 -2.42
C PHE A 62 -5.19 3.49 -2.84
N TRP A 63 -4.94 2.18 -2.92
CA TRP A 63 -3.63 1.64 -3.24
C TRP A 63 -3.19 1.94 -4.69
N THR A 64 -4.14 2.04 -5.62
CA THR A 64 -3.86 2.51 -6.99
C THR A 64 -3.34 3.95 -6.99
N ARG A 65 -3.90 4.83 -6.16
CA ARG A 65 -3.43 6.22 -6.04
C ARG A 65 -2.04 6.28 -5.40
N ILE A 66 -1.79 5.50 -4.36
CA ILE A 66 -0.46 5.40 -3.73
C ILE A 66 0.57 4.90 -4.75
N PHE A 67 0.25 3.88 -5.53
CA PHE A 67 1.10 3.39 -6.62
C PHE A 67 1.47 4.49 -7.62
N GLN A 68 0.48 5.26 -8.10
CA GLN A 68 0.72 6.38 -9.02
C GLN A 68 1.64 7.44 -8.41
N ARG A 69 1.49 7.74 -7.12
CA ARG A 69 2.37 8.69 -6.42
C ARG A 69 3.79 8.17 -6.20
N LEU A 70 3.97 6.86 -6.08
CA LEU A 70 5.28 6.24 -5.92
C LEU A 70 6.07 6.21 -7.23
N MET A 71 5.37 6.13 -8.36
CA MET A 71 5.92 6.13 -9.71
C MET A 71 6.35 7.52 -10.21
N ASN A 72 5.86 8.59 -9.55
CA ASN A 72 6.21 9.98 -9.82
C ASN A 72 7.25 10.50 -8.82
#